data_AF-A0A0A9XJP1-F1
#
_entry.id   AF-A0A0A9XJP1-F1
#
_cell.length_a   1.000
_cell.length_b   1.000
_cell.length_c   1.000
_cell.angle_alpha   90.00
_cell.angle_beta   90.00
_cell.angle_gamma   90.00
#
_symmetry.space_group_name_H-M   'P 1'
#
loop_
_entity.id
_entity.type
_entity.pdbx_description
1 polymer ?
#
loop_
_entity_poly.entity_id
_entity_poly.type
_entity_poly.pdbx_seq_one_letter_code
_entity_poly.pdbx_strand_id
1 'polypeptide(L)'
;VCRNQLRESGGYRWLSSRQDLRPTRLEGLFSTSASSTARSTTTSGREEHKSIKMSGSPESKAYKVGVHWLKVLFQIHLHLGGAYGLWLVFTQANFVTTLLCSVFVFLGMIGLTLGCHRLWAHRTYEAGVVMRTVLAALYTLTCQGSVYDWAITHRVHHQNHGTPLDPFNYKKGTFYCHVLSHCMENDPDIDRKKRHGDTKDLEEDNVVWAQHLVHLVGGAHLGFPSAR
;
A
#
# COMPACT_ATOMS: atom_id res chain seq x y z
N VAL A 1 5.52 -11.77 -16.10
CA VAL A 1 4.16 -12.31 -15.91
C VAL A 1 3.11 -11.25 -15.53
N CYS A 2 3.48 -10.04 -15.08
CA CYS A 2 2.52 -9.00 -14.67
C CYS A 2 2.30 -7.85 -15.68
N ARG A 3 2.29 -8.12 -17.01
CA ARG A 3 2.09 -7.07 -18.03
C ARG A 3 0.92 -7.32 -19.01
N ASN A 4 0.35 -8.53 -19.03
CA ASN A 4 -0.62 -8.92 -20.07
C ASN A 4 -2.08 -9.04 -19.63
N GLN A 5 -2.43 -8.72 -18.38
CA GLN A 5 -3.81 -8.88 -17.86
C GLN A 5 -4.66 -7.60 -17.91
N LEU A 6 -4.15 -6.48 -18.42
CA LEU A 6 -4.90 -5.21 -18.53
C LEU A 6 -5.58 -4.99 -19.89
N ARG A 7 -5.61 -5.99 -20.78
CA ARG A 7 -6.14 -5.80 -22.14
C ARG A 7 -7.52 -6.43 -22.41
N GLU A 8 -8.11 -7.12 -21.43
CA GLU A 8 -9.42 -7.76 -21.61
C GLU A 8 -10.32 -7.55 -20.39
N SER A 9 -10.85 -6.33 -20.24
CA SER A 9 -12.14 -6.10 -19.61
C SER A 9 -12.67 -4.76 -20.09
N GLY A 10 -13.72 -4.82 -20.90
CA GLY A 10 -14.36 -3.65 -21.48
C GLY A 10 -15.06 -2.80 -20.42
N GLY A 11 -14.95 -1.48 -20.61
CA GLY A 11 -16.10 -0.60 -20.54
C GLY A 11 -16.48 -0.01 -19.17
N TYR A 12 -15.73 0.97 -18.70
CA TYR A 12 -16.32 2.12 -17.96
C TYR A 12 -15.67 3.41 -18.45
N ARG A 13 -16.47 4.19 -19.16
CA ARG A 13 -16.14 5.50 -19.74
C ARG A 13 -16.33 6.55 -18.65
N TRP A 14 -15.22 7.10 -18.13
CA TRP A 14 -15.25 8.25 -17.22
C TRP A 14 -15.69 9.51 -17.99
N LEU A 15 -16.94 9.90 -17.84
CA LEU A 15 -17.46 11.20 -18.26
C LEU A 15 -17.08 12.24 -17.20
N SER A 16 -16.11 13.09 -17.55
CA SER A 16 -15.80 14.32 -16.81
C SER A 16 -16.92 15.34 -17.05
N SER A 17 -17.74 15.59 -16.03
CA SER A 17 -18.74 16.66 -16.04
C SER A 17 -18.06 17.98 -15.70
N ARG A 18 -17.95 18.87 -16.69
CA ARG A 18 -17.58 20.29 -16.48
C ARG A 18 -18.73 20.99 -15.75
N GLN A 19 -18.40 21.69 -14.67
CA GLN A 19 -19.29 22.67 -14.04
C GLN A 19 -19.11 24.01 -14.77
N ASP A 20 -20.11 24.39 -15.57
CA ASP A 20 -20.27 25.75 -16.09
C ASP A 20 -21.10 26.57 -15.11
N LEU A 21 -20.50 27.62 -14.53
CA LEU A 21 -21.22 28.71 -13.87
C LEU A 21 -20.90 30.01 -14.61
N ARG A 22 -21.97 30.64 -15.12
CA ARG A 22 -22.02 31.92 -15.85
C ARG A 22 -21.50 33.10 -15.03
N PRO A 23 -21.24 34.23 -15.70
CA PRO A 23 -22.15 35.35 -15.45
C PRO A 23 -22.63 36.08 -16.72
N THR A 24 -23.89 36.48 -16.65
CA THR A 24 -24.60 37.47 -17.48
C THR A 24 -23.96 38.85 -17.43
N ARG A 25 -23.91 39.56 -18.58
CA ARG A 25 -23.96 41.03 -18.62
C ARG A 25 -24.57 41.53 -19.94
N LEU A 26 -25.45 42.52 -19.77
CA LEU A 26 -26.23 43.31 -20.74
C LEU A 26 -25.36 44.29 -21.55
N GLU A 27 -26.05 45.06 -22.41
CA GLU A 27 -25.61 46.16 -23.29
C GLU A 27 -25.23 45.69 -24.71
N GLY A 28 -25.69 46.27 -25.82
CA GLY A 28 -26.37 47.54 -26.05
C GLY A 28 -25.93 48.06 -27.44
N LEU A 29 -26.90 48.47 -28.24
CA LEU A 29 -26.87 49.33 -29.44
C LEU A 29 -25.51 49.93 -29.88
N PHE A 30 -25.16 49.83 -31.17
CA PHE A 30 -25.10 50.98 -32.10
C PHE A 30 -24.72 50.51 -33.52
N SER A 31 -25.33 51.18 -34.51
CA SER A 31 -25.23 50.94 -35.94
C SER A 31 -24.21 51.87 -36.61
N THR A 32 -23.84 51.48 -37.84
CA THR A 32 -23.34 52.26 -38.99
C THR A 32 -21.84 52.29 -39.33
N SER A 33 -21.59 51.73 -40.54
CA SER A 33 -20.70 52.15 -41.64
C SER A 33 -19.23 52.51 -41.40
N ALA A 34 -18.31 51.81 -42.06
CA ALA A 34 -17.82 52.20 -43.40
C ALA A 34 -16.58 51.37 -43.84
N SER A 35 -16.59 51.04 -45.13
CA SER A 35 -15.52 50.60 -46.03
C SER A 35 -14.08 51.10 -45.71
N SER A 36 -13.08 50.21 -45.75
CA SER A 36 -12.02 50.27 -46.77
C SER A 36 -11.10 49.03 -46.79
N THR A 37 -11.08 48.41 -47.97
CA THR A 37 -9.98 47.83 -48.76
C THR A 37 -8.63 47.44 -48.12
N ALA A 38 -8.36 46.14 -48.20
CA ALA A 38 -7.10 45.47 -48.57
C ALA A 38 -5.75 45.93 -47.97
N ARG A 39 -5.11 45.01 -47.23
CA ARG A 39 -3.74 44.55 -47.54
C ARG A 39 -3.43 43.24 -46.80
N SER A 40 -3.28 42.16 -47.55
CA SER A 40 -2.73 40.89 -47.10
C SER A 40 -1.21 41.02 -46.95
N THR A 41 -0.73 41.12 -45.72
CA THR A 41 0.69 40.92 -45.39
C THR A 41 0.79 39.71 -44.47
N THR A 42 1.34 38.64 -45.02
CA THR A 42 1.79 37.45 -44.31
C THR A 42 2.94 37.83 -43.38
N THR A 43 2.63 38.11 -42.12
CA THR A 43 3.64 38.26 -41.07
C THR A 43 3.81 36.90 -40.41
N SER A 44 4.92 36.22 -40.74
CA SER A 44 5.40 35.03 -40.04
C SER A 44 5.69 35.40 -38.59
N GLY A 45 4.70 35.18 -37.72
CA GLY A 45 4.83 35.32 -36.28
C GLY A 45 5.53 34.09 -35.73
N ARG A 46 6.80 34.24 -35.39
CA ARG A 46 7.56 33.29 -34.58
C ARG A 46 6.92 33.26 -33.19
N GLU A 47 6.07 32.27 -32.92
CA GLU A 47 5.55 32.03 -31.58
C GLU A 47 6.71 31.68 -30.65
N GLU A 48 7.04 32.63 -29.78
CA GLU A 48 7.99 32.44 -28.70
C GLU A 48 7.33 31.53 -27.66
N HIS A 49 7.65 30.24 -27.72
CA HIS A 49 7.17 29.22 -26.78
C HIS A 49 7.74 29.51 -25.38
N LYS A 50 7.05 30.36 -24.63
CA LYS A 50 7.37 30.72 -23.25
C LYS A 50 7.26 29.45 -22.41
N SER A 51 8.39 28.79 -22.16
CA SER A 51 8.45 27.62 -21.31
C SER A 51 8.01 28.04 -19.91
N ILE A 52 6.78 27.67 -19.55
CA ILE A 52 6.33 27.73 -18.16
C ILE A 52 7.22 26.71 -17.45
N LYS A 53 8.23 27.22 -16.74
CA LYS A 53 9.00 26.43 -15.77
C LYS A 53 7.97 25.83 -14.81
N MET A 54 7.69 24.53 -14.96
CA MET A 54 7.04 23.75 -13.91
C MET A 54 7.91 23.93 -12.67
N SER A 55 7.40 24.75 -11.74
CA SER A 55 7.98 24.95 -10.43
C SER A 55 8.27 23.59 -9.82
N GLY A 56 9.49 23.44 -9.31
CA GLY A 56 10.01 22.19 -8.80
C GLY A 56 9.04 21.47 -7.88
N SER A 57 9.02 20.14 -8.01
CA SER A 57 8.48 19.23 -7.00
C SER A 57 8.92 19.73 -5.62
N PRO A 58 8.02 19.82 -4.62
CA PRO A 58 8.45 20.11 -3.27
C PRO A 58 9.49 19.07 -2.89
N GLU A 59 10.69 19.53 -2.58
CA GLU A 59 11.78 18.75 -2.04
C GLU A 59 11.24 18.09 -0.76
N SER A 60 11.11 16.76 -0.76
CA SER A 60 10.60 16.02 0.39
C SER A 60 11.56 16.27 1.56
N LYS A 61 11.11 17.03 2.57
CA LYS A 61 11.88 17.24 3.80
C LYS A 61 12.30 15.87 4.32
N ALA A 62 13.60 15.65 4.46
CA ALA A 62 14.13 14.40 4.99
C ALA A 62 13.62 14.23 6.43
N TYR A 63 12.57 13.43 6.60
CA TYR A 63 12.02 13.10 7.90
C TYR A 63 13.00 12.17 8.64
N LYS A 64 13.32 12.51 9.89
CA LYS A 64 14.17 11.66 10.73
C LYS A 64 13.32 10.54 11.29
N VAL A 65 13.42 9.37 10.66
CA VAL A 65 12.67 8.18 11.03
C VAL A 65 13.14 7.65 12.40
N GLY A 66 12.19 7.44 13.31
CA GLY A 66 12.42 6.81 14.63
C GLY A 66 12.64 5.29 14.53
N VAL A 67 13.18 4.70 15.61
CA VAL A 67 13.35 3.25 15.74
C VAL A 67 12.41 2.72 16.81
N HIS A 68 11.59 1.73 16.48
CA HIS A 68 10.74 1.04 17.44
C HIS A 68 11.51 -0.11 18.09
N TRP A 69 12.17 0.18 19.22
CA TRP A 69 13.01 -0.79 19.93
C TRP A 69 12.30 -2.09 20.30
N LEU A 70 11.00 -2.06 20.59
CA LEU A 70 10.27 -3.30 20.87
C LEU A 70 10.14 -4.21 19.63
N LYS A 71 9.91 -3.62 18.44
CA LYS A 71 9.89 -4.37 17.17
C LYS A 71 11.29 -4.93 16.86
N VAL A 72 12.34 -4.18 17.17
CA VAL A 72 13.73 -4.64 17.05
C VAL A 72 13.99 -5.85 17.95
N LEU A 73 13.66 -5.75 19.23
CA LEU A 73 13.83 -6.85 20.19
C LEU A 73 13.02 -8.08 19.78
N PHE A 74 11.78 -7.89 19.32
CA PHE A 74 10.94 -8.97 18.80
C PHE A 74 11.60 -9.64 17.57
N GLN A 75 12.12 -8.87 16.63
CA GLN A 75 12.80 -9.41 15.45
C GLN A 75 14.07 -10.17 15.84
N ILE A 76 14.86 -9.67 16.79
CA ILE A 76 16.03 -10.38 17.31
C ILE A 76 15.61 -11.70 17.96
N HIS A 77 14.56 -11.68 18.79
CA HIS A 77 14.04 -12.87 19.46
C HIS A 77 13.59 -13.94 18.46
N LEU A 78 12.85 -13.56 17.41
CA LEU A 78 12.42 -14.49 16.36
C LEU A 78 13.60 -15.13 15.62
N HIS A 79 14.63 -14.36 15.26
CA HIS A 79 15.80 -14.90 14.56
C HIS A 79 16.66 -15.80 15.45
N LEU A 80 16.89 -15.42 16.70
CA LEU A 80 17.63 -16.25 17.66
C LEU A 80 16.87 -17.54 17.96
N GLY A 81 15.56 -17.44 18.21
CA GLY A 81 14.69 -18.61 18.42
C GLY A 81 14.64 -19.53 17.21
N GLY A 82 14.56 -18.97 15.99
CA GLY A 82 14.59 -19.74 14.75
C GLY A 82 15.93 -20.45 14.52
N ALA A 83 17.06 -19.77 14.75
CA ALA A 83 18.39 -20.36 14.64
C ALA A 83 18.60 -21.48 15.67
N TYR A 84 18.14 -21.27 16.91
CA TYR A 84 18.19 -22.28 17.96
C TYR A 84 17.28 -23.47 17.66
N GLY A 85 16.06 -23.23 17.19
CA GLY A 85 15.13 -24.27 16.76
C GLY A 85 15.69 -25.10 15.61
N LEU A 86 16.33 -24.46 14.62
CA LEU A 86 17.00 -25.15 13.53
C LEU A 86 18.14 -26.04 14.03
N TRP A 87 18.95 -25.54 14.96
CA TRP A 87 20.00 -26.33 15.61
C TRP A 87 19.43 -27.55 16.36
N LEU A 88 18.31 -27.39 17.08
CA LEU A 88 17.65 -28.50 17.76
C LEU A 88 17.11 -29.56 16.79
N VAL A 89 16.61 -29.15 15.63
CA VAL A 89 16.14 -30.08 14.58
C VAL A 89 17.24 -31.05 14.15
N PHE A 90 18.49 -30.59 14.06
CA PHE A 90 19.62 -31.44 13.64
C PHE A 90 20.27 -32.23 14.78
N THR A 91 20.10 -31.79 16.03
CA THR A 91 20.85 -32.37 17.16
C THR A 91 20.01 -33.25 18.08
N GLN A 92 18.75 -32.90 18.33
CA GLN A 92 17.96 -33.47 19.44
C GLN A 92 16.49 -33.77 19.09
N ALA A 93 15.91 -33.16 18.04
CA ALA A 93 14.48 -33.25 17.79
C ALA A 93 14.06 -34.63 17.25
N ASN A 94 12.93 -35.15 17.76
CA ASN A 94 12.28 -36.33 17.18
C ASN A 94 11.64 -35.98 15.83
N PHE A 95 11.59 -36.95 14.91
CA PHE A 95 10.95 -36.83 13.61
C PHE A 95 9.52 -36.29 13.69
N VAL A 96 8.72 -36.76 14.66
CA VAL A 96 7.34 -36.29 14.84
C VAL A 96 7.29 -34.79 15.15
N THR A 97 8.18 -34.28 16.01
CA THR A 97 8.28 -32.85 16.34
C THR A 97 8.68 -32.03 15.13
N THR A 98 9.67 -32.49 14.37
CA THR A 98 10.15 -31.82 13.15
C THR A 98 9.06 -31.78 12.06
N LEU A 99 8.33 -32.89 11.89
CA LEU A 99 7.20 -32.97 10.96
C LEU A 99 6.09 -31.99 11.37
N LEU A 100 5.69 -32.00 12.64
CA LEU A 100 4.65 -31.12 13.16
C LEU A 100 5.02 -29.64 12.98
N CYS A 101 6.27 -29.28 13.31
CA CYS A 101 6.79 -27.93 13.09
C CYS A 101 6.69 -27.53 11.61
N SER A 102 7.11 -28.41 10.71
CA SER A 102 7.07 -28.18 9.26
C SER A 102 5.63 -28.00 8.75
N VAL A 103 4.67 -28.76 9.28
CA VAL A 103 3.24 -28.61 8.97
C VAL A 103 2.73 -27.24 9.42
N PHE A 104 3.05 -26.79 10.63
CA PHE A 104 2.62 -25.47 11.11
C PHE A 104 3.22 -24.32 10.29
N VAL A 105 4.50 -24.42 9.91
CA VAL A 105 5.14 -23.44 9.02
C VAL A 105 4.40 -23.38 7.68
N PHE A 106 4.11 -24.54 7.09
CA PHE A 106 3.39 -24.62 5.82
C PHE A 106 1.97 -24.05 5.90
N LEU A 107 1.23 -24.37 6.97
CA LEU A 107 -0.11 -23.83 7.21
C LEU A 107 -0.08 -22.31 7.38
N GLY A 108 0.89 -21.77 8.11
CA GLY A 108 1.09 -20.32 8.22
C GLY A 108 1.33 -19.65 6.87
N MET A 109 2.16 -20.27 6.01
CA MET A 109 2.41 -19.80 4.65
C MET A 109 1.15 -19.84 3.77
N ILE A 110 0.26 -20.81 3.96
CA ILE A 110 -1.06 -20.83 3.29
C ILE A 110 -1.90 -19.63 3.74
N GLY A 111 -1.98 -19.36 5.04
CA GLY A 111 -2.70 -18.20 5.59
C GLY A 111 -2.17 -16.87 5.04
N LEU A 112 -0.85 -16.72 4.92
CA LEU A 112 -0.22 -15.55 4.31
C LEU A 112 -0.52 -15.44 2.81
N THR A 113 -0.27 -16.51 2.05
CA THR A 113 -0.28 -16.46 0.59
C THR A 113 -1.68 -16.49 0.00
N LEU A 114 -2.54 -17.38 0.47
CA LEU A 114 -3.93 -17.46 0.01
C LEU A 114 -4.79 -16.41 0.70
N GLY A 115 -4.63 -16.24 2.02
CA GLY A 115 -5.35 -15.23 2.79
C GLY A 115 -4.82 -13.81 2.56
N CYS A 116 -3.90 -13.36 3.41
CA CYS A 116 -3.45 -11.95 3.47
C CYS A 116 -3.06 -11.38 2.11
N HIS A 117 -2.31 -12.14 1.31
CA HIS A 117 -1.80 -11.69 0.04
C HIS A 117 -2.86 -11.72 -1.07
N ARG A 118 -3.45 -12.88 -1.38
CA ARG A 118 -4.32 -13.06 -2.56
C ARG A 118 -5.77 -12.65 -2.31
N LEU A 119 -6.33 -13.03 -1.17
CA LEU A 119 -7.72 -12.73 -0.81
C LEU A 119 -7.86 -11.28 -0.38
N TRP A 120 -7.18 -10.87 0.69
CA TRP A 120 -7.40 -9.54 1.26
C TRP A 120 -6.60 -8.45 0.54
N ALA A 121 -5.29 -8.59 0.32
CA ALA A 121 -4.52 -7.50 -0.27
C ALA A 121 -4.80 -7.29 -1.77
N HIS A 122 -4.88 -8.37 -2.55
CA HIS A 122 -5.07 -8.30 -4.01
C HIS A 122 -6.49 -8.58 -4.52
N ARG A 123 -7.44 -9.03 -3.67
CA ARG A 123 -8.83 -9.31 -4.06
C ARG A 123 -8.94 -10.21 -5.30
N THR A 124 -8.07 -11.22 -5.40
CA THR A 124 -8.00 -12.10 -6.59
C THR A 124 -9.11 -13.13 -6.66
N TYR A 125 -9.78 -13.38 -5.54
CA TYR A 125 -10.93 -14.28 -5.43
C TYR A 125 -11.78 -13.89 -4.23
N GLU A 126 -13.01 -14.40 -4.18
CA GLU A 126 -13.92 -14.25 -3.05
C GLU A 126 -14.01 -15.57 -2.27
N ALA A 127 -14.13 -15.48 -0.95
CA ALA A 127 -14.21 -16.63 -0.07
C ALA A 127 -15.41 -16.52 0.87
N GLY A 128 -16.08 -17.63 1.11
CA GLY A 128 -17.11 -17.72 2.15
C GLY A 128 -16.52 -17.54 3.55
N VAL A 129 -17.38 -17.18 4.52
CA VAL A 129 -16.97 -16.84 5.90
C VAL A 129 -16.12 -17.93 6.54
N VAL A 130 -16.46 -19.21 6.36
CA VAL A 130 -15.68 -20.34 6.92
C VAL A 130 -14.24 -20.33 6.42
N MET A 131 -14.03 -20.17 5.12
CA MET A 131 -12.69 -20.13 4.53
C MET A 131 -11.93 -18.87 4.97
N ARG A 132 -12.60 -17.71 5.05
CA ARG A 132 -12.01 -16.47 5.59
C ARG A 132 -11.52 -16.67 7.02
N THR A 133 -12.33 -17.29 7.88
CA THR A 133 -11.98 -17.57 9.28
C THR A 133 -10.79 -18.52 9.38
N VAL A 134 -10.78 -19.61 8.61
CA VAL A 134 -9.65 -20.55 8.59
C VAL A 134 -8.37 -19.85 8.13
N LEU A 135 -8.41 -19.10 7.03
CA LEU A 135 -7.24 -18.39 6.52
C LEU A 135 -6.74 -17.32 7.50
N ALA A 136 -7.64 -16.61 8.18
CA ALA A 136 -7.30 -15.62 9.19
C ALA A 136 -6.62 -16.27 10.41
N ALA A 137 -7.12 -17.42 10.86
CA ALA A 137 -6.52 -18.21 11.94
C ALA A 137 -5.16 -18.79 11.55
N LEU A 138 -5.01 -19.30 10.32
CA LEU A 138 -3.71 -19.78 9.84
C LEU A 138 -2.69 -18.65 9.72
N TYR A 139 -3.12 -17.45 9.30
CA TYR A 139 -2.24 -16.29 9.21
C TYR A 139 -1.67 -15.87 10.57
N THR A 140 -2.38 -16.07 11.68
CA THR A 140 -1.86 -15.71 13.01
C THR A 140 -0.60 -16.49 13.38
N LEU A 141 -0.36 -17.67 12.79
CA LEU A 141 0.86 -18.46 12.96
C LEU A 141 2.12 -17.75 12.43
N THR A 142 1.95 -16.77 11.53
CA THR A 142 3.07 -16.05 10.93
C THR A 142 3.63 -14.94 11.82
N CYS A 143 2.87 -14.52 12.84
CA CYS A 143 3.23 -13.45 13.75
C CYS A 143 3.61 -12.12 13.06
N GLN A 144 3.07 -11.84 11.87
CA GLN A 144 3.35 -10.61 11.11
C GLN A 144 2.37 -9.45 11.38
N GLY A 145 1.69 -9.48 12.52
CA GLY A 145 0.68 -8.48 12.89
C GLY A 145 -0.71 -8.83 12.37
N SER A 146 -1.61 -7.84 12.35
CA SER A 146 -3.00 -8.05 11.95
C SER A 146 -3.14 -8.21 10.43
N VAL A 147 -4.21 -8.89 9.98
CA VAL A 147 -4.55 -9.00 8.55
C VAL A 147 -4.77 -7.61 7.95
N TYR A 148 -5.44 -6.74 8.71
CA TYR A 148 -5.77 -5.37 8.34
C TYR A 148 -4.52 -4.54 8.01
N ASP A 149 -3.57 -4.45 8.96
CA ASP A 149 -2.36 -3.64 8.81
C ASP A 149 -1.47 -4.15 7.69
N TRP A 150 -1.36 -5.47 7.56
CA TRP A 150 -0.56 -6.13 6.54
C TRP A 150 -1.13 -5.85 5.15
N ALA A 151 -2.44 -6.05 4.95
CA ALA A 151 -3.08 -5.84 3.66
C ALA A 151 -2.97 -4.40 3.18
N ILE A 152 -3.17 -3.41 4.07
CA ILE A 152 -3.04 -1.99 3.73
C ILE A 152 -1.59 -1.64 3.38
N THR A 153 -0.64 -2.10 4.18
CA THR A 153 0.78 -1.84 3.93
C THR A 153 1.22 -2.47 2.60
N HIS A 154 0.74 -3.67 2.29
CA HIS A 154 1.01 -4.36 1.03
C HIS A 154 0.40 -3.65 -0.19
N ARG A 155 -0.83 -3.14 -0.06
CA ARG A 155 -1.46 -2.30 -1.10
C ARG A 155 -0.64 -1.04 -1.37
N VAL A 156 -0.20 -0.34 -0.32
CA VAL A 156 0.66 0.85 -0.45
C VAL A 156 2.01 0.51 -1.08
N HIS A 157 2.61 -0.61 -0.70
CA HIS A 157 3.84 -1.13 -1.32
C HIS A 157 3.68 -1.30 -2.83
N HIS A 158 2.65 -2.02 -3.28
CA HIS A 158 2.42 -2.24 -4.70
C HIS A 158 2.08 -0.95 -5.47
N GLN A 159 1.31 -0.06 -4.87
CA GLN A 159 0.96 1.23 -5.49
C GLN A 159 2.17 2.16 -5.64
N ASN A 160 3.16 2.06 -4.76
CA ASN A 160 4.29 3.00 -4.67
C ASN A 160 5.64 2.34 -4.96
N HIS A 161 5.64 1.13 -5.50
CA HIS A 161 6.83 0.30 -5.65
C HIS A 161 8.03 1.05 -6.28
N GLY A 162 9.15 1.06 -5.57
CA GLY A 162 10.38 1.72 -6.04
C GLY A 162 10.38 3.26 -5.97
N THR A 163 9.38 3.85 -5.31
CA THR A 163 9.33 5.29 -4.98
C THR A 163 9.70 5.51 -3.50
N PRO A 164 10.01 6.75 -3.08
CA PRO A 164 10.26 7.06 -1.67
C PRO A 164 9.10 6.72 -0.73
N LEU A 165 7.88 6.63 -1.26
CA LEU A 165 6.65 6.34 -0.54
C LEU A 165 6.34 4.84 -0.43
N ASP A 166 7.26 3.99 -0.90
CA ASP A 166 7.22 2.55 -0.68
C ASP A 166 7.76 2.23 0.73
N PRO A 167 6.96 1.61 1.63
CA PRO A 167 7.42 1.20 2.96
C PRO A 167 8.60 0.23 2.90
N PHE A 168 8.72 -0.56 1.84
CA PHE A 168 9.75 -1.59 1.65
C PHE A 168 10.69 -1.25 0.50
N ASN A 169 10.93 0.05 0.25
CA ASN A 169 11.71 0.50 -0.89
C ASN A 169 13.08 -0.19 -1.02
N TYR A 170 13.22 -1.02 -2.05
CA TYR A 170 14.45 -1.77 -2.33
C TYR A 170 15.65 -0.87 -2.66
N LYS A 171 15.42 0.37 -3.11
CA LYS A 171 16.49 1.34 -3.42
C LYS A 171 17.26 1.80 -2.17
N LYS A 172 16.70 1.62 -0.98
CA LYS A 172 17.38 1.90 0.31
C LYS A 172 18.33 0.75 0.73
N GLY A 173 18.39 -0.33 -0.04
CA GLY A 173 19.26 -1.48 0.17
C GLY A 173 18.54 -2.73 0.69
N THR A 174 19.14 -3.90 0.45
CA THR A 174 18.54 -5.21 0.77
C THR A 174 18.23 -5.39 2.26
N PHE A 175 19.12 -4.92 3.14
CA PHE A 175 18.88 -5.00 4.58
C PHE A 175 17.70 -4.14 5.02
N TYR A 176 17.47 -3.00 4.34
CA TYR A 176 16.35 -2.12 4.63
C TYR A 176 15.02 -2.76 4.30
N CYS A 177 14.86 -3.25 3.06
CA CYS A 177 13.60 -3.84 2.62
C CYS A 177 13.29 -5.17 3.31
N HIS A 178 14.31 -5.90 3.79
CA HIS A 178 14.11 -7.21 4.43
C HIS A 178 13.87 -7.13 5.94
N VAL A 179 14.64 -6.33 6.67
CA VAL A 179 14.62 -6.32 8.15
C VAL A 179 14.29 -4.94 8.70
N LEU A 180 15.04 -3.91 8.27
CA LEU A 180 15.03 -2.64 8.99
C LEU A 180 13.70 -1.89 8.86
N SER A 181 13.02 -1.98 7.72
CA SER A 181 11.69 -1.42 7.49
C SER A 181 10.63 -1.87 8.50
N HIS A 182 10.74 -3.09 9.05
CA HIS A 182 9.83 -3.60 10.09
C HIS A 182 10.13 -2.99 11.47
N CYS A 183 11.37 -2.54 11.69
CA CYS A 183 11.86 -2.00 12.95
C CYS A 183 11.77 -0.47 13.05
N MET A 184 11.67 0.20 11.90
CA MET A 184 11.64 1.66 11.82
C MET A 184 10.20 2.17 11.85
N GLU A 185 10.06 3.43 12.25
CA GLU A 185 8.83 4.19 12.03
C GLU A 185 8.62 4.43 10.53
N ASN A 186 7.38 4.64 10.11
CA ASN A 186 7.14 5.01 8.72
C ASN A 186 7.38 6.50 8.54
N ASP A 187 7.63 6.92 7.31
CA ASP A 187 7.51 8.33 6.96
C ASP A 187 6.03 8.77 7.14
N PRO A 188 5.75 9.95 7.72
CA PRO A 188 4.39 10.48 7.86
C PRO A 188 3.60 10.50 6.55
N ASP A 189 4.27 10.63 5.40
CA ASP A 189 3.65 10.58 4.08
C ASP A 189 3.17 9.16 3.72
N ILE A 190 3.89 8.12 4.16
CA ILE A 190 3.49 6.73 4.00
C ILE A 190 2.28 6.44 4.89
N ASP A 191 2.28 6.88 6.14
CA ASP A 191 1.14 6.68 7.04
C ASP A 191 -0.10 7.45 6.58
N ARG A 192 0.08 8.66 6.04
CA ARG A 192 -1.01 9.39 5.40
C ARG A 192 -1.59 8.59 4.23
N LYS A 193 -0.77 7.95 3.41
CA LYS A 193 -1.25 7.08 2.33
C LYS A 193 -1.97 5.84 2.83
N LYS A 194 -1.50 5.21 3.91
CA LYS A 194 -2.20 4.08 4.53
C LYS A 194 -3.59 4.49 5.02
N ARG A 195 -3.71 5.64 5.68
CA ARG A 195 -5.00 6.18 6.20
C ARG A 195 -5.99 6.59 5.11
N HIS A 196 -5.51 7.05 3.96
CA HIS A 196 -6.37 7.42 2.82
C HIS A 196 -6.46 6.33 1.75
N GLY A 197 -5.91 5.15 2.03
CA GLY A 197 -6.03 4.00 1.13
C GLY A 197 -7.46 3.49 1.07
N ASP A 198 -7.75 2.71 0.04
CA ASP A 198 -9.01 1.96 -0.03
C ASP A 198 -8.96 0.81 1.00
N THR A 199 -9.68 0.97 2.12
CA THR A 199 -9.74 0.02 3.25
C THR A 199 -11.15 -0.50 3.54
N LYS A 200 -12.17 0.02 2.85
CA LYS A 200 -13.58 -0.24 3.15
C LYS A 200 -13.91 -1.73 3.17
N ASP A 201 -13.36 -2.48 2.24
CA ASP A 201 -13.56 -3.92 2.14
C ASP A 201 -12.97 -4.71 3.33
N LEU A 202 -11.92 -4.19 3.96
CA LEU A 202 -11.30 -4.79 5.15
C LEU A 202 -12.05 -4.40 6.42
N GLU A 203 -12.59 -3.17 6.47
CA GLU A 203 -13.40 -2.66 7.58
C GLU A 203 -14.79 -3.33 7.64
N GLU A 204 -15.37 -3.64 6.48
CA GLU A 204 -16.66 -4.34 6.37
C GLU A 204 -16.53 -5.85 6.63
N ASP A 205 -15.32 -6.43 6.59
CA ASP A 205 -15.08 -7.85 6.86
C ASP A 205 -14.95 -8.12 8.37
N ASN A 206 -16.04 -8.60 8.95
CA ASN A 206 -16.10 -8.98 10.37
C ASN A 206 -14.99 -9.95 10.80
N VAL A 207 -14.52 -10.84 9.91
CA VAL A 207 -13.45 -11.79 10.23
C VAL A 207 -12.12 -11.06 10.39
N VAL A 208 -11.82 -10.13 9.48
CA VAL A 208 -10.61 -9.30 9.55
C VAL A 208 -10.64 -8.45 10.81
N TRP A 209 -11.78 -7.82 11.09
CA TRP A 209 -11.89 -6.95 12.26
C TRP A 209 -11.82 -7.73 13.58
N ALA A 210 -12.43 -8.91 13.66
CA ALA A 210 -12.28 -9.80 14.81
C ALA A 210 -10.82 -10.22 15.02
N GLN A 211 -10.12 -10.62 13.95
CA GLN A 211 -8.70 -10.97 14.02
C GLN A 211 -7.83 -9.79 14.45
N HIS A 212 -8.13 -8.59 13.94
CA HIS A 212 -7.45 -7.35 14.30
C HIS A 212 -7.65 -7.03 15.78
N LEU A 213 -8.87 -7.13 16.29
CA LEU A 213 -9.17 -6.91 17.72
C LEU A 213 -8.41 -7.90 18.62
N VAL A 214 -8.36 -9.18 18.24
CA VAL A 214 -7.58 -10.19 18.97
C VAL A 214 -6.09 -9.81 18.98
N HIS A 215 -5.55 -9.31 17.87
CA HIS A 215 -4.17 -8.83 17.80
C HIS A 215 -3.94 -7.58 18.65
N LEU A 216 -4.89 -6.65 18.70
CA LEU A 216 -4.79 -5.46 19.53
C LEU A 216 -4.79 -5.81 21.02
N VAL A 217 -5.70 -6.69 21.45
CA VAL A 217 -5.81 -7.13 22.85
C VAL A 217 -4.59 -7.97 23.24
N GLY A 218 -4.20 -8.94 22.40
CA GLY A 218 -3.00 -9.75 22.62
C GLY A 218 -1.72 -8.92 22.62
N GLY A 219 -1.60 -7.97 21.69
CA GLY A 219 -0.50 -7.03 21.61
C GLY A 219 -0.40 -6.14 22.85
N ALA A 220 -1.53 -5.60 23.33
CA ALA A 220 -1.57 -4.80 24.55
C ALA A 220 -1.11 -5.58 25.78
N HIS A 221 -1.50 -6.86 25.91
CA HIS A 221 -1.04 -7.73 27.00
C HIS A 221 0.45 -8.08 26.93
N LEU A 222 1.01 -8.16 25.73
CA LEU A 222 2.43 -8.44 25.49
C LEU A 222 3.28 -7.16 25.44
N GLY A 223 2.69 -5.99 25.71
CA GLY A 223 3.37 -4.71 25.72
C GLY A 223 3.69 -4.14 24.34
N PHE A 224 3.11 -4.68 23.26
CA PHE A 224 3.20 -4.11 21.92
C PHE A 224 2.27 -2.90 21.79
N PRO A 225 2.81 -1.67 21.66
CA PRO A 225 1.98 -0.54 21.32
C PRO A 225 1.46 -0.76 19.90
N SER A 226 0.13 -0.88 19.78
CA SER A 226 -0.52 -0.77 18.49
C SER A 226 -0.14 0.57 17.89
N ALA A 227 0.52 0.55 16.72
CA ALA A 227 0.73 1.76 15.95
C ALA A 227 -0.66 2.30 15.58
N ARG A 228 -0.99 3.50 16.04
CA ARG A 228 -2.16 4.27 15.64
C ARG A 228 -1.75 5.30 14.62
#